data_AF-A0A8H3GRY1-F1
#
_entry.id   AF-A0A8H3GRY1-F1
#
_cell.length_a   1.000
_cell.length_b   1.000
_cell.length_c   1.000
_cell.angle_alpha   90.00
_cell.angle_beta   90.00
_cell.angle_gamma   90.00
#
_symmetry.space_group_name_H-M   'P 1'
#
loop_
_entity.id
_entity.type
_entity.pdbx_description
1 polymer ?
#
loop_
_entity_poly.entity_id
_entity_poly.type
_entity_poly.pdbx_seq_one_letter_code
_entity_poly.pdbx_strand_id
1 'polypeptide(L)'
;MCYEVSETAGEVKSAVEPVSQLSKRANGSGVDVYGVDTGIYTAHSSFGGRARWGATYGGYANADGNGHGTHTAATAVGNTYGVATSASVIAVKVLSDAGSGAYSDIIAGVNYVVTSAASSGRPSIATLSLGGSANSALDSAIATAIGKGIHFTVAAGNSNVDAANTSPARVAAANTIGAVDSSNRKASFSNYGAVLDVWALGVNVLSAWIGSTTATNTISGTSMATPFVAGVLALAIGDYGNKSPAELSADLKSHARAVVTGAPSGTTNLLATKW
;
A
#
# COMPACT_ATOMS: atom_id res chain seq x y z
N MET A 1 -9.80 28.50 -66.32
CA MET A 1 -10.26 29.58 -65.41
C MET A 1 -9.67 29.28 -64.05
N CYS A 2 -8.85 30.22 -63.56
CA CYS A 2 -8.38 30.44 -62.19
C CYS A 2 -7.45 29.41 -61.50
N TYR A 3 -6.15 29.79 -61.44
CA TYR A 3 -5.19 29.90 -60.30
C TYR A 3 -5.48 29.17 -58.96
N GLU A 4 -4.53 28.86 -58.07
CA GLU A 4 -3.10 28.47 -58.02
C GLU A 4 -2.79 28.20 -56.51
N VAL A 5 -1.87 27.26 -56.21
CA VAL A 5 -1.03 27.00 -54.99
C VAL A 5 -1.59 27.01 -53.53
N SER A 6 -1.25 25.98 -52.75
CA SER A 6 -0.19 26.03 -51.70
C SER A 6 -0.10 24.74 -50.84
N GLU A 7 1.11 24.23 -50.62
CA GLU A 7 1.42 23.16 -49.65
C GLU A 7 1.21 23.64 -48.21
N THR A 8 0.67 22.79 -47.33
CA THR A 8 1.15 22.66 -45.95
C THR A 8 0.83 21.26 -45.41
N ALA A 9 1.84 20.59 -44.90
CA ALA A 9 1.70 19.46 -43.99
C ALA A 9 0.80 19.86 -42.81
N GLY A 10 -0.26 19.09 -42.58
CA GLY A 10 -1.18 19.28 -41.47
C GLY A 10 -1.07 18.12 -40.49
N GLU A 11 -0.39 18.37 -39.38
CA GLU A 11 -0.32 17.60 -38.15
C GLU A 11 -1.57 16.77 -37.83
N VAL A 12 -1.33 15.52 -37.43
CA VAL A 12 -2.17 14.82 -36.45
C VAL A 12 -2.26 15.74 -35.22
N LYS A 13 -3.42 16.37 -35.01
CA LYS A 13 -3.65 17.18 -33.81
C LYS A 13 -3.58 16.29 -32.57
N SER A 14 -2.46 16.46 -31.87
CA SER A 14 -2.27 16.15 -30.46
C SER A 14 -3.42 16.66 -29.58
N ALA A 15 -3.69 15.86 -28.56
CA ALA A 15 -4.57 16.07 -27.42
C ALA A 15 -4.58 17.48 -26.83
N VAL A 16 -5.76 17.96 -26.43
CA VAL A 16 -6.03 18.67 -25.16
C VAL A 16 -7.52 18.48 -24.82
N GLU A 17 -7.81 17.67 -23.80
CA GLU A 17 -9.13 17.64 -23.15
C GLU A 17 -9.35 18.97 -22.37
N PRO A 18 -10.56 19.56 -22.41
CA PRO A 18 -10.79 20.90 -21.88
C PRO A 18 -10.66 21.00 -20.34
N VAL A 19 -10.36 22.23 -19.91
CA VAL A 19 -9.89 22.72 -18.60
C VAL A 19 -10.79 22.43 -17.37
N SER A 20 -11.86 21.63 -17.51
CA SER A 20 -12.67 21.14 -16.37
C SER A 20 -12.08 19.92 -15.66
N GLN A 21 -11.03 19.30 -16.22
CA GLN A 21 -10.29 18.14 -15.67
C GLN A 21 -9.19 18.52 -14.64
N LEU A 22 -9.12 19.79 -14.22
CA LEU A 22 -8.09 20.33 -13.30
C LEU A 22 -8.64 20.74 -11.92
N SER A 23 -9.78 20.21 -11.48
CA SER A 23 -10.21 20.35 -10.08
C SER A 23 -9.44 19.39 -9.16
N LYS A 24 -8.13 19.63 -9.02
CA LYS A 24 -7.18 19.05 -8.04
C LYS A 24 -7.14 17.53 -7.96
N ARG A 25 -5.99 16.94 -8.31
CA ARG A 25 -5.55 15.62 -7.83
C ARG A 25 -6.01 15.43 -6.39
N ALA A 26 -6.93 14.49 -6.17
CA ALA A 26 -7.64 14.39 -4.91
C ALA A 26 -6.70 13.89 -3.80
N ASN A 27 -5.46 13.49 -4.13
CA ASN A 27 -4.44 12.99 -3.22
C ASN A 27 -4.95 11.83 -2.35
N GLY A 28 -5.79 10.98 -2.95
CA GLY A 28 -6.48 9.88 -2.29
C GLY A 28 -7.73 10.26 -1.48
N SER A 29 -8.24 11.50 -1.61
CA SER A 29 -9.53 11.87 -1.02
C SER A 29 -10.62 10.90 -1.48
N GLY A 30 -11.49 10.49 -0.55
CA GLY A 30 -12.54 9.51 -0.83
C GLY A 30 -12.11 8.04 -0.67
N VAL A 31 -10.82 7.76 -0.50
CA VAL A 31 -10.28 6.40 -0.31
C VAL A 31 -10.12 6.08 1.17
N ASP A 32 -10.46 4.85 1.55
CA ASP A 32 -10.23 4.31 2.89
C ASP A 32 -9.06 3.32 2.86
N VAL A 33 -8.01 3.60 3.64
CA VAL A 33 -6.87 2.70 3.85
C VAL A 33 -7.01 2.01 5.20
N TYR A 34 -7.08 0.69 5.21
CA TYR A 34 -7.13 -0.12 6.42
C TYR A 34 -5.72 -0.56 6.81
N GLY A 35 -5.22 -0.05 7.94
CA GLY A 35 -3.96 -0.48 8.54
C GLY A 35 -4.20 -1.71 9.41
N VAL A 36 -3.96 -2.90 8.84
CA VAL A 36 -4.13 -4.20 9.53
C VAL A 36 -2.81 -4.57 10.20
N ASP A 37 -2.66 -4.19 11.47
CA ASP A 37 -1.35 -4.16 12.15
C ASP A 37 -1.50 -4.19 13.70
N THR A 38 -0.61 -3.53 14.41
CA THR A 38 -0.54 -3.32 15.87
C THR A 38 -1.48 -2.22 16.38
N GLY A 39 -2.30 -1.63 15.50
CA GLY A 39 -3.15 -0.47 15.81
C GLY A 39 -2.58 0.82 15.22
N ILE A 40 -3.25 1.96 15.49
CA ILE A 40 -2.76 3.29 15.06
C ILE A 40 -2.97 4.27 16.21
N TYR A 41 -1.96 5.08 16.52
CA TYR A 41 -2.12 6.25 17.36
C TYR A 41 -2.80 7.38 16.58
N THR A 42 -4.13 7.31 16.52
CA THR A 42 -4.98 8.16 15.66
C THR A 42 -4.87 9.66 15.96
N ALA A 43 -4.45 10.03 17.18
CA ALA A 43 -4.24 11.42 17.59
C ALA A 43 -2.92 12.02 17.06
N HIS A 44 -2.07 11.24 16.40
CA HIS A 44 -0.82 11.75 15.84
C HIS A 44 -1.09 12.85 14.78
N SER A 45 -0.39 13.98 14.88
CA SER A 45 -0.57 15.16 14.03
C SER A 45 -0.45 14.88 12.54
N SER A 46 0.39 13.90 12.16
CA SER A 46 0.55 13.42 10.77
C SER A 46 -0.80 13.07 10.10
N PHE A 47 -1.81 12.63 10.84
CA PHE A 47 -3.09 12.24 10.26
C PHE A 47 -4.08 13.38 10.11
N GLY A 48 -3.91 14.50 10.83
CA GLY A 48 -4.80 15.66 10.74
C GLY A 48 -6.30 15.32 10.92
N GLY A 49 -6.62 14.34 11.77
CA GLY A 49 -8.00 13.87 12.00
C GLY A 49 -8.53 12.83 11.00
N ARG A 50 -7.75 12.42 9.99
CA ARG A 50 -8.14 11.40 9.00
C ARG A 50 -7.97 9.95 9.48
N ALA A 51 -7.33 9.75 10.63
CA ALA A 51 -7.17 8.44 11.25
C ALA A 51 -8.31 8.17 12.23
N ARG A 52 -8.94 6.99 12.13
CA ARG A 52 -9.99 6.54 13.07
C ARG A 52 -9.77 5.10 13.51
N TRP A 53 -10.28 4.76 14.70
CA TRP A 53 -10.27 3.38 15.17
C TRP A 53 -11.34 2.55 14.47
N GLY A 54 -10.98 1.36 14.01
CA GLY A 54 -11.90 0.42 13.38
C GLY A 54 -12.26 -0.73 14.33
N ALA A 55 -11.35 -1.70 14.46
CA ALA A 55 -11.57 -2.92 15.24
C ALA A 55 -10.27 -3.46 15.85
N THR A 56 -10.45 -4.32 16.85
CA THR A 56 -9.37 -5.04 17.55
C THR A 56 -9.74 -6.50 17.69
N TYR A 57 -8.79 -7.37 17.40
CA TYR A 57 -8.89 -8.83 17.56
C TYR A 57 -7.72 -9.34 18.42
N GLY A 58 -7.88 -10.50 19.05
CA GLY A 58 -6.86 -11.07 19.96
C GLY A 58 -6.94 -10.64 21.42
N GLY A 59 -8.00 -9.90 21.82
CA GLY A 59 -8.21 -9.47 23.22
C GLY A 59 -7.30 -8.32 23.67
N TYR A 60 -6.71 -7.58 22.74
CA TYR A 60 -5.83 -6.45 23.03
C TYR A 60 -6.60 -5.18 23.36
N ALA A 61 -5.91 -4.20 23.95
CA ALA A 61 -6.45 -2.86 24.13
C ALA A 61 -6.64 -2.14 22.79
N ASN A 62 -7.60 -1.20 22.74
CA ASN A 62 -7.83 -0.32 21.59
C ASN A 62 -6.79 0.80 21.52
N ALA A 63 -5.53 0.43 21.39
CA ALA A 63 -4.40 1.35 21.25
C ALA A 63 -3.28 0.71 20.43
N ASP A 64 -2.45 1.55 19.81
CA ASP A 64 -1.13 1.10 19.35
C ASP A 64 -0.12 1.22 20.50
N GLY A 65 0.18 0.09 21.14
CA GLY A 65 1.24 0.01 22.16
C GLY A 65 2.61 -0.38 21.60
N ASN A 66 2.73 -0.59 20.28
CA ASN A 66 3.99 -0.97 19.63
C ASN A 66 4.62 0.20 18.88
N GLY A 67 3.85 0.88 18.04
CA GLY A 67 4.26 1.96 17.14
C GLY A 67 4.38 1.56 15.68
N HIS A 68 4.55 0.27 15.38
CA HIS A 68 4.70 -0.23 14.01
C HIS A 68 3.49 0.14 13.14
N GLY A 69 2.27 -0.03 13.62
CA GLY A 69 1.06 0.27 12.87
C GLY A 69 0.84 1.77 12.66
N THR A 70 1.23 2.61 13.63
CA THR A 70 1.28 4.07 13.44
C THR A 70 2.26 4.47 12.34
N HIS A 71 3.45 3.85 12.32
CA HIS A 71 4.50 4.12 11.33
C HIS A 71 4.05 3.73 9.92
N THR A 72 3.47 2.54 9.77
CA THR A 72 2.98 2.05 8.47
C THR A 72 1.80 2.89 7.98
N ALA A 73 0.83 3.19 8.84
CA ALA A 73 -0.30 4.05 8.51
C ALA A 73 0.15 5.45 8.03
N ALA A 74 1.09 6.07 8.74
CA ALA A 74 1.60 7.40 8.37
C ALA A 74 2.42 7.38 7.08
N THR A 75 3.09 6.28 6.76
CA THR A 75 3.80 6.11 5.48
C THR A 75 2.83 6.01 4.30
N ALA A 76 1.61 5.47 4.52
CA ALA A 76 0.58 5.44 3.49
C ALA A 76 -0.09 6.81 3.32
N VAL A 77 -0.56 7.42 4.41
CA VAL A 77 -1.51 8.55 4.34
C VAL A 77 -1.12 9.81 5.11
N GLY A 78 -0.02 9.80 5.85
CA GLY A 78 0.41 10.92 6.68
C GLY A 78 0.68 12.20 5.88
N ASN A 79 0.39 13.37 6.44
CA ASN A 79 0.62 14.68 5.79
C ASN A 79 2.10 14.91 5.49
N THR A 80 3.00 14.49 6.40
CA THR A 80 4.44 14.75 6.30
C THR A 80 5.19 13.59 5.67
N TYR A 81 4.80 12.36 5.99
CA TYR A 81 5.54 11.13 5.65
C TYR A 81 4.83 10.27 4.60
N GLY A 82 3.57 10.60 4.28
CA GLY A 82 2.70 9.75 3.50
C GLY A 82 2.72 10.02 2.01
N VAL A 83 2.06 9.14 1.26
CA VAL A 83 1.87 9.29 -0.19
C VAL A 83 0.49 9.89 -0.51
N ALA A 84 -0.58 9.32 0.05
CA ALA A 84 -1.96 9.76 -0.16
C ALA A 84 -2.43 10.67 0.98
N THR A 85 -2.01 11.92 0.94
CA THR A 85 -2.19 12.90 2.04
C THR A 85 -3.63 13.34 2.28
N SER A 86 -4.60 12.89 1.49
CA SER A 86 -6.02 13.16 1.68
C SER A 86 -6.86 11.90 1.92
N ALA A 87 -6.26 10.71 1.87
CA ALA A 87 -6.97 9.46 2.17
C ALA A 87 -7.30 9.34 3.67
N SER A 88 -8.36 8.60 3.99
CA SER A 88 -8.67 8.21 5.37
C SER A 88 -7.86 6.97 5.75
N VAL A 89 -7.52 6.82 7.04
CA VAL A 89 -6.93 5.56 7.54
C VAL A 89 -7.70 5.00 8.73
N ILE A 90 -7.89 3.69 8.74
CA ILE A 90 -8.70 2.96 9.72
C ILE A 90 -7.81 1.94 10.41
N ALA A 91 -7.73 2.02 11.73
CA ALA A 91 -6.95 1.09 12.53
C ALA A 91 -7.66 -0.27 12.66
N VAL A 92 -7.01 -1.34 12.23
CA VAL A 92 -7.46 -2.72 12.44
C VAL A 92 -6.35 -3.46 13.20
N LYS A 93 -6.49 -3.54 14.52
CA LYS A 93 -5.47 -4.15 15.38
C LYS A 93 -5.65 -5.66 15.42
N VAL A 94 -4.66 -6.37 14.90
CA VAL A 94 -4.58 -7.84 14.88
C VAL A 94 -3.28 -8.38 15.47
N LEU A 95 -2.36 -7.47 15.83
CA LEU A 95 -1.10 -7.78 16.50
C LEU A 95 -1.07 -7.14 17.90
N SER A 96 -0.52 -7.90 18.85
CA SER A 96 -0.20 -7.43 20.19
C SER A 96 0.86 -6.32 20.19
N ASP A 97 1.10 -5.71 21.34
CA ASP A 97 2.11 -4.65 21.48
C ASP A 97 3.55 -5.17 21.34
N ALA A 98 3.75 -6.50 21.35
CA ALA A 98 5.00 -7.16 21.00
C ALA A 98 5.12 -7.48 19.49
N GLY A 99 4.17 -7.03 18.66
CA GLY A 99 4.18 -7.25 17.20
C GLY A 99 3.80 -8.67 16.77
N SER A 100 3.23 -9.48 17.66
CA SER A 100 2.82 -10.87 17.39
C SER A 100 1.30 -11.02 17.47
N GLY A 101 0.71 -11.89 16.66
CA GLY A 101 -0.73 -12.17 16.68
C GLY A 101 -1.07 -13.52 16.05
N ALA A 102 -2.22 -14.09 16.38
CA ALA A 102 -2.66 -15.36 15.81
C ALA A 102 -3.24 -15.16 14.41
N TYR A 103 -3.09 -16.15 13.52
CA TYR A 103 -3.71 -16.09 12.19
C TYR A 103 -5.23 -15.89 12.25
N SER A 104 -5.90 -16.44 13.27
CA SER A 104 -7.33 -16.21 13.50
C SER A 104 -7.66 -14.73 13.69
N ASP A 105 -6.82 -13.97 14.39
CA ASP A 105 -7.02 -12.55 14.63
C ASP A 105 -6.79 -11.75 13.35
N ILE A 106 -5.77 -12.11 12.57
CA ILE A 106 -5.47 -11.51 11.26
C ILE A 106 -6.63 -11.75 10.29
N ILE A 107 -7.13 -12.98 10.22
CA ILE A 107 -8.29 -13.34 9.38
C ILE A 107 -9.54 -12.57 9.83
N ALA A 108 -9.77 -12.44 11.13
CA ALA A 108 -10.88 -11.65 11.66
C ALA A 108 -10.75 -10.16 11.27
N GLY A 109 -9.54 -9.61 11.29
CA GLY A 109 -9.25 -8.27 10.78
C GLY A 109 -9.54 -8.13 9.28
N VAL A 110 -9.12 -9.09 8.46
CA VAL A 110 -9.45 -9.11 7.01
C VAL A 110 -10.97 -9.14 6.79
N ASN A 111 -11.70 -9.95 7.55
CA ASN A 111 -13.16 -10.01 7.49
C ASN A 111 -13.81 -8.68 7.91
N TYR A 112 -13.28 -8.01 8.94
CA TYR A 112 -13.72 -6.67 9.31
C TYR A 112 -13.55 -5.67 8.17
N VAL A 113 -12.39 -5.69 7.49
CA VAL A 113 -12.13 -4.81 6.34
C VAL A 113 -13.20 -5.03 5.27
N VAL A 114 -13.55 -6.28 4.96
CA VAL A 114 -14.61 -6.61 4.00
C VAL A 114 -15.96 -6.00 4.40
N THR A 115 -16.40 -6.21 5.65
CA THR A 115 -17.68 -5.68 6.13
C THR A 115 -17.69 -4.16 6.19
N SER A 116 -16.59 -3.55 6.64
CA SER A 116 -16.44 -2.10 6.76
C SER A 116 -16.42 -1.42 5.38
N ALA A 117 -15.67 -1.98 4.43
CA ALA A 117 -15.59 -1.48 3.06
C ALA A 117 -16.97 -1.54 2.38
N ALA A 118 -17.67 -2.67 2.47
CA ALA A 118 -19.02 -2.82 1.94
C ALA A 118 -20.01 -1.82 2.55
N SER A 119 -19.92 -1.57 3.86
CA SER A 119 -20.79 -0.60 4.55
C SER A 119 -20.49 0.84 4.14
N SER A 120 -19.21 1.17 3.91
CA SER A 120 -18.81 2.52 3.50
C SER A 120 -19.14 2.84 2.04
N GLY A 121 -19.13 1.82 1.17
CA GLY A 121 -19.23 1.97 -0.29
C GLY A 121 -18.03 2.69 -0.91
N ARG A 122 -16.96 2.96 -0.15
CA ARG A 122 -15.79 3.72 -0.59
C ARG A 122 -14.71 2.79 -1.17
N PRO A 123 -13.93 3.26 -2.16
CA PRO A 123 -12.73 2.55 -2.58
C PRO A 123 -11.82 2.25 -1.39
N SER A 124 -11.39 1.00 -1.28
CA SER A 124 -10.77 0.47 -0.07
C SER A 124 -9.47 -0.25 -0.38
N ILE A 125 -8.43 0.05 0.40
CA ILE A 125 -7.12 -0.63 0.35
C ILE A 125 -6.83 -1.20 1.73
N ALA A 126 -6.44 -2.46 1.82
CA ALA A 126 -5.85 -3.06 3.01
C ALA A 126 -4.32 -3.13 2.87
N THR A 127 -3.60 -2.62 3.86
CA THR A 127 -2.14 -2.75 3.95
C THR A 127 -1.79 -3.66 5.11
N LEU A 128 -1.11 -4.77 4.80
CA LEU A 128 -0.71 -5.80 5.77
C LEU A 128 0.82 -5.84 5.80
N SER A 129 1.39 -5.06 6.71
CA SER A 129 2.83 -5.02 6.98
C SER A 129 3.26 -6.11 7.96
N LEU A 130 2.77 -7.33 7.72
CA LEU A 130 2.93 -8.51 8.56
C LEU A 130 3.13 -9.74 7.68
N GLY A 131 3.60 -10.83 8.28
CA GLY A 131 3.72 -12.11 7.60
C GLY A 131 4.24 -13.20 8.51
N GLY A 132 4.14 -14.43 8.02
CA GLY A 132 4.61 -15.61 8.72
C GLY A 132 4.67 -16.83 7.82
N SER A 133 4.68 -18.01 8.45
CA SER A 133 4.56 -19.29 7.76
C SER A 133 3.35 -19.35 6.82
N ALA A 134 3.45 -20.15 5.78
CA ALA A 134 2.33 -20.45 4.88
C ALA A 134 1.03 -20.79 5.64
N ASN A 135 -0.06 -20.10 5.30
CA ASN A 135 -1.38 -20.31 5.90
C ASN A 135 -2.49 -20.14 4.86
N SER A 136 -3.05 -21.26 4.40
CA SER A 136 -4.07 -21.28 3.32
C SER A 136 -5.39 -20.60 3.71
N ALA A 137 -5.74 -20.58 4.99
CA ALA A 137 -6.96 -19.91 5.45
C ALA A 137 -6.84 -18.38 5.33
N LEU A 138 -5.68 -17.83 5.73
CA LEU A 138 -5.37 -16.41 5.52
C LEU A 138 -5.32 -16.07 4.02
N ASP A 139 -4.66 -16.91 3.22
CA ASP A 139 -4.56 -16.69 1.77
C ASP A 139 -5.96 -16.64 1.12
N SER A 140 -6.84 -17.57 1.49
CA SER A 140 -8.20 -17.65 0.97
C SER A 140 -9.05 -16.45 1.41
N ALA A 141 -8.89 -15.99 2.65
CA ALA A 141 -9.59 -14.80 3.17
C ALA A 141 -9.20 -13.54 2.39
N ILE A 142 -7.90 -13.35 2.12
CA ILE A 142 -7.40 -12.21 1.35
C ILE A 142 -7.84 -12.31 -0.11
N ALA A 143 -7.70 -13.48 -0.76
CA ALA A 143 -8.17 -13.67 -2.13
C ALA A 143 -9.68 -13.37 -2.27
N THR A 144 -10.48 -13.79 -1.28
CA THR A 144 -11.92 -13.47 -1.23
C THR A 144 -12.18 -11.98 -1.07
N ALA A 145 -11.42 -11.29 -0.20
CA ALA A 145 -11.54 -9.85 -0.02
C ALA A 145 -11.18 -9.08 -1.30
N ILE A 146 -10.14 -9.52 -2.02
CA ILE A 146 -9.76 -8.96 -3.31
C ILE A 146 -10.84 -9.21 -4.37
N GLY A 147 -11.44 -10.39 -4.40
CA GLY A 147 -12.59 -10.70 -5.25
C GLY A 147 -13.82 -9.81 -5.00
N LYS A 148 -13.88 -9.13 -3.84
CA LYS A 148 -14.90 -8.13 -3.50
C LYS A 148 -14.49 -6.69 -3.84
N GLY A 149 -13.39 -6.49 -4.58
CA GLY A 149 -12.93 -5.19 -5.06
C GLY A 149 -12.04 -4.42 -4.08
N ILE A 150 -11.56 -5.06 -3.02
CA ILE A 150 -10.65 -4.43 -2.05
C ILE A 150 -9.22 -4.66 -2.51
N HIS A 151 -8.44 -3.60 -2.61
CA HIS A 151 -7.03 -3.69 -2.99
C HIS A 151 -6.20 -4.16 -1.79
N PHE A 152 -5.23 -5.06 -2.01
CA PHE A 152 -4.33 -5.52 -0.95
C PHE A 152 -2.88 -5.23 -1.30
N THR A 153 -2.15 -4.75 -0.30
CA THR A 153 -0.69 -4.64 -0.30
C THR A 153 -0.15 -5.44 0.87
N VAL A 154 0.80 -6.33 0.60
CA VAL A 154 1.34 -7.26 1.59
C VAL A 154 2.87 -7.22 1.60
N ALA A 155 3.47 -7.30 2.79
CA ALA A 155 4.92 -7.39 2.93
C ALA A 155 5.44 -8.74 2.40
N ALA A 156 6.52 -8.71 1.61
CA ALA A 156 7.18 -9.93 1.15
C ALA A 156 7.82 -10.75 2.28
N GLY A 157 8.19 -10.10 3.39
CA GLY A 157 8.87 -10.71 4.54
C GLY A 157 10.37 -10.37 4.60
N ASN A 158 10.98 -10.61 5.76
CA ASN A 158 12.31 -10.10 6.12
C ASN A 158 13.33 -11.20 6.43
N SER A 159 13.21 -12.36 5.79
CA SER A 159 14.05 -13.54 6.08
C SER A 159 15.06 -13.86 4.99
N ASN A 160 15.15 -13.03 3.93
CA ASN A 160 15.96 -13.29 2.74
C ASN A 160 15.71 -14.68 2.12
N VAL A 161 14.43 -15.05 1.99
CA VAL A 161 13.98 -16.30 1.36
C VAL A 161 13.01 -16.02 0.22
N ASP A 162 12.64 -17.07 -0.51
CA ASP A 162 11.54 -17.00 -1.49
C ASP A 162 10.20 -16.74 -0.79
N ALA A 163 9.57 -15.62 -1.12
CA ALA A 163 8.29 -15.16 -0.58
C ALA A 163 7.13 -16.10 -0.88
N ALA A 164 7.25 -16.99 -1.88
CA ALA A 164 6.26 -18.02 -2.20
C ALA A 164 5.98 -18.99 -1.02
N ASN A 165 6.91 -19.06 -0.05
CA ASN A 165 6.80 -19.91 1.13
C ASN A 165 6.14 -19.23 2.35
N THR A 166 5.71 -17.96 2.20
CA THR A 166 5.19 -17.15 3.32
C THR A 166 3.80 -16.60 3.02
N SER A 167 2.99 -16.45 4.06
CA SER A 167 1.67 -15.83 3.97
C SER A 167 1.67 -14.48 4.71
N PRO A 168 1.00 -13.46 4.18
CA PRO A 168 0.18 -13.48 2.96
C PRO A 168 0.94 -13.18 1.64
N ALA A 169 2.27 -13.11 1.66
CA ALA A 169 3.09 -12.75 0.48
C ALA A 169 2.87 -13.63 -0.76
N ARG A 170 2.48 -14.90 -0.58
CA ARG A 170 2.21 -15.82 -1.70
C ARG A 170 0.82 -15.68 -2.33
N VAL A 171 -0.03 -14.77 -1.86
CA VAL A 171 -1.37 -14.55 -2.44
C VAL A 171 -1.22 -13.82 -3.77
N ALA A 172 -1.31 -14.56 -4.89
CA ALA A 172 -1.05 -14.03 -6.23
C ALA A 172 -1.94 -12.85 -6.66
N ALA A 173 -3.12 -12.69 -6.06
CA ALA A 173 -4.02 -11.57 -6.37
C ALA A 173 -3.70 -10.30 -5.57
N ALA A 174 -2.89 -10.39 -4.51
CA ALA A 174 -2.44 -9.24 -3.74
C ALA A 174 -1.22 -8.61 -4.42
N ASN A 175 -0.91 -7.35 -4.10
CA ASN A 175 0.38 -6.78 -4.46
C ASN A 175 1.39 -7.13 -3.36
N THR A 176 2.43 -7.90 -3.69
CA THR A 176 3.50 -8.29 -2.77
C THR A 176 4.73 -7.40 -2.93
N ILE A 177 5.11 -6.72 -1.84
CA ILE A 177 6.12 -5.65 -1.87
C ILE A 177 7.43 -6.11 -1.21
N GLY A 178 8.52 -6.03 -1.97
CA GLY A 178 9.89 -6.14 -1.47
C GLY A 178 10.48 -4.81 -1.00
N ALA A 179 11.56 -4.87 -0.23
CA ALA A 179 12.27 -3.69 0.27
C ALA A 179 13.60 -3.46 -0.46
N VAL A 180 13.85 -2.20 -0.83
CA VAL A 180 15.15 -1.72 -1.29
C VAL A 180 15.71 -0.65 -0.35
N ASP A 181 17.01 -0.42 -0.46
CA ASP A 181 17.68 0.75 0.11
C ASP A 181 17.58 1.98 -0.81
N SER A 182 18.16 3.10 -0.36
CA SER A 182 18.17 4.37 -1.11
C SER A 182 18.95 4.32 -2.42
N SER A 183 19.73 3.26 -2.67
CA SER A 183 20.45 3.01 -3.92
C SER A 183 19.70 2.03 -4.84
N ASN A 184 18.42 1.76 -4.57
CA ASN A 184 17.59 0.77 -5.27
C ASN A 184 18.19 -0.65 -5.25
N ARG A 185 19.03 -0.96 -4.26
CA ARG A 185 19.53 -2.33 -4.07
C ARG A 185 18.55 -3.06 -3.16
N LYS A 186 18.24 -4.31 -3.49
CA LYS A 186 17.47 -5.21 -2.61
C LYS A 186 18.06 -5.14 -1.20
N ALA A 187 17.23 -4.87 -0.20
CA ALA A 187 17.63 -4.91 1.20
C ALA A 187 18.08 -6.33 1.58
N SER A 188 19.13 -6.45 2.37
CA SER A 188 19.73 -7.75 2.74
C SER A 188 18.71 -8.71 3.34
N PHE A 189 17.76 -8.20 4.12
CA PHE A 189 16.69 -8.97 4.75
C PHE A 189 15.50 -9.27 3.83
N SER A 190 15.26 -8.50 2.76
CA SER A 190 14.02 -8.62 1.99
C SER A 190 13.89 -10.02 1.39
N ASN A 191 12.72 -10.63 1.52
CA ASN A 191 12.36 -11.77 0.70
C ASN A 191 12.28 -11.36 -0.78
N TYR A 192 12.29 -12.36 -1.65
CA TYR A 192 12.38 -12.24 -3.11
C TYR A 192 11.57 -13.35 -3.79
N GLY A 193 11.64 -13.47 -5.12
CA GLY A 193 11.01 -14.54 -5.87
C GLY A 193 9.90 -14.06 -6.81
N ALA A 194 9.36 -14.99 -7.59
CA ALA A 194 8.41 -14.70 -8.67
C ALA A 194 7.06 -14.13 -8.21
N VAL A 195 6.75 -14.25 -6.91
CA VAL A 195 5.52 -13.71 -6.33
C VAL A 195 5.61 -12.22 -5.96
N LEU A 196 6.80 -11.59 -6.03
CA LEU A 196 6.90 -10.13 -5.83
C LEU A 196 6.39 -9.38 -7.06
N ASP A 197 5.55 -8.36 -6.83
CA ASP A 197 5.06 -7.48 -7.89
C ASP A 197 5.99 -6.29 -8.12
N VAL A 198 6.36 -5.60 -7.03
CA VAL A 198 7.19 -4.39 -7.05
C VAL A 198 8.03 -4.28 -5.78
N TRP A 199 9.01 -3.40 -5.84
CA TRP A 199 9.83 -2.98 -4.70
C TRP A 199 9.47 -1.56 -4.28
N ALA A 200 9.70 -1.23 -3.02
CA ALA A 200 9.70 0.15 -2.54
C ALA A 200 10.79 0.38 -1.49
N LEU A 201 11.07 1.65 -1.17
CA LEU A 201 12.03 1.99 -0.12
C LEU A 201 11.59 1.39 1.21
N GLY A 202 12.42 0.51 1.77
CA GLY A 202 12.14 -0.18 3.03
C GLY A 202 13.30 -0.15 4.01
N VAL A 203 14.40 0.53 3.69
CA VAL A 203 15.55 0.71 4.60
C VAL A 203 15.60 2.16 5.05
N ASN A 204 15.76 2.37 6.36
CA ASN A 204 15.86 3.68 7.01
C ASN A 204 14.69 4.61 6.68
N VAL A 205 13.46 4.10 6.82
CA VAL A 205 12.25 4.85 6.52
C VAL A 205 11.79 5.61 7.77
N LEU A 206 11.82 6.93 7.70
CA LEU A 206 11.29 7.82 8.72
C LEU A 206 9.76 7.95 8.58
N SER A 207 9.03 7.77 9.67
CA SER A 207 7.59 8.05 9.74
C SER A 207 7.14 8.37 11.17
N ALA A 208 5.84 8.55 11.36
CA ALA A 208 5.23 8.82 12.66
C ALA A 208 5.43 7.63 13.62
N TRP A 209 5.41 7.94 14.92
CA TRP A 209 5.54 6.96 16.00
C TRP A 209 4.59 7.27 17.16
N ILE A 210 4.58 6.38 18.15
CA ILE A 210 3.84 6.54 19.40
C ILE A 210 4.64 7.36 20.42
N GLY A 211 3.98 7.77 21.50
CA GLY A 211 4.61 8.47 22.65
C GLY A 211 4.36 9.97 22.68
N SER A 212 4.13 10.61 21.53
CA SER A 212 3.60 11.98 21.44
C SER A 212 2.91 12.21 20.11
N THR A 213 2.19 13.32 19.98
CA THR A 213 1.46 13.68 18.73
C THR A 213 2.39 14.06 17.58
N THR A 214 3.70 14.18 17.82
CA THR A 214 4.72 14.52 16.81
C THR A 214 5.90 13.54 16.83
N ALA A 215 5.77 12.41 17.53
CA ALA A 215 6.84 11.44 17.65
C ALA A 215 7.16 10.80 16.29
N THR A 216 8.42 10.49 16.07
CA THR A 216 8.88 9.88 14.82
C THR A 216 9.85 8.75 15.10
N ASN A 217 9.95 7.80 14.18
CA ASN A 217 10.95 6.75 14.24
C ASN A 217 11.45 6.37 12.85
N THR A 218 12.70 5.93 12.77
CA THR A 218 13.34 5.46 11.54
C THR A 218 13.62 3.98 11.68
N ILE A 219 12.91 3.16 10.89
CA ILE A 219 13.00 1.70 10.95
C ILE A 219 13.11 1.12 9.54
N SER A 220 13.42 -0.19 9.47
CA SER A 220 13.61 -0.91 8.21
C SER A 220 12.79 -2.19 8.19
N GLY A 221 12.27 -2.52 7.01
CA GLY A 221 11.52 -3.74 6.76
C GLY A 221 10.75 -3.67 5.45
N THR A 222 10.37 -4.83 4.90
CA THR A 222 9.30 -4.90 3.88
C THR A 222 8.01 -4.27 4.39
N SER A 223 7.76 -4.36 5.70
CA SER A 223 6.72 -3.62 6.40
C SER A 223 6.71 -2.11 6.17
N MET A 224 7.86 -1.47 5.91
CA MET A 224 7.95 -0.03 5.60
C MET A 224 7.76 0.24 4.10
N ALA A 225 8.14 -0.71 3.24
CA ALA A 225 7.95 -0.63 1.80
C ALA A 225 6.47 -0.80 1.40
N THR A 226 5.76 -1.74 2.01
CA THR A 226 4.34 -2.04 1.74
C THR A 226 3.40 -0.83 1.82
N PRO A 227 3.38 -0.02 2.90
CA PRO A 227 2.45 1.09 3.04
C PRO A 227 2.72 2.23 2.05
N PHE A 228 3.96 2.37 1.56
CA PHE A 228 4.25 3.31 0.47
C PHE A 228 3.43 2.94 -0.77
N VAL A 229 3.39 1.65 -1.14
CA VAL A 229 2.60 1.18 -2.28
C VAL A 229 1.10 1.31 -2.00
N ALA A 230 0.64 1.05 -0.78
CA ALA A 230 -0.75 1.30 -0.39
C ALA A 230 -1.14 2.77 -0.62
N GLY A 231 -0.26 3.70 -0.23
CA GLY A 231 -0.45 5.12 -0.47
C GLY A 231 -0.39 5.49 -1.96
N VAL A 232 0.46 4.85 -2.76
CA VAL A 232 0.49 5.02 -4.23
C VAL A 232 -0.84 4.58 -4.86
N LEU A 233 -1.38 3.43 -4.46
CA LEU A 233 -2.69 2.97 -4.95
C LEU A 233 -3.80 3.93 -4.53
N ALA A 234 -3.78 4.42 -3.29
CA ALA A 234 -4.78 5.36 -2.80
C ALA A 234 -4.72 6.70 -3.55
N LEU A 235 -3.51 7.20 -3.84
CA LEU A 235 -3.28 8.37 -4.66
C LEU A 235 -3.88 8.17 -6.06
N ALA A 236 -3.55 7.06 -6.72
CA ALA A 236 -4.05 6.74 -8.05
C ALA A 236 -5.59 6.62 -8.10
N ILE A 237 -6.22 5.99 -7.10
CA ILE A 237 -7.68 5.91 -7.02
C ILE A 237 -8.31 7.30 -6.89
N GLY A 238 -7.72 8.18 -6.06
CA GLY A 238 -8.21 9.55 -5.90
C GLY A 238 -8.08 10.39 -7.16
N ASP A 239 -7.02 10.17 -7.94
CA ASP A 239 -6.71 10.96 -9.13
C ASP A 239 -7.39 10.43 -10.41
N TYR A 240 -7.58 9.11 -10.51
CA TYR A 240 -8.00 8.43 -11.74
C TYR A 240 -9.25 7.55 -11.58
N GLY A 241 -9.83 7.51 -10.39
CA GLY A 241 -10.98 6.66 -10.06
C GLY A 241 -10.60 5.23 -9.68
N ASN A 242 -11.55 4.53 -9.08
CA ASN A 242 -11.34 3.16 -8.60
C ASN A 242 -11.50 2.15 -9.75
N LYS A 243 -10.39 1.53 -10.16
CA LYS A 243 -10.37 0.37 -11.05
C LYS A 243 -10.47 -0.93 -10.26
N SER A 244 -10.67 -2.07 -10.94
CA SER A 244 -10.59 -3.37 -10.26
C SER A 244 -9.17 -3.61 -9.69
N PRO A 245 -9.02 -4.47 -8.67
CA PRO A 245 -7.69 -4.79 -8.13
C PRO A 245 -6.68 -5.30 -9.16
N ALA A 246 -7.13 -6.09 -10.13
CA ALA A 246 -6.27 -6.60 -11.20
C ALA A 246 -5.79 -5.47 -12.12
N GLU A 247 -6.68 -4.58 -12.54
CA GLU A 247 -6.33 -3.44 -13.39
C GLU A 247 -5.42 -2.46 -12.66
N LEU A 248 -5.70 -2.14 -11.40
CA LEU A 248 -4.87 -1.21 -10.64
C LEU A 248 -3.49 -1.82 -10.30
N SER A 249 -3.39 -3.13 -10.08
CA SER A 249 -2.11 -3.84 -9.97
C SER A 249 -1.30 -3.80 -11.28
N ALA A 250 -1.98 -3.94 -12.42
CA ALA A 250 -1.33 -3.80 -13.73
C ALA A 250 -0.83 -2.37 -13.95
N ASP A 251 -1.62 -1.36 -13.58
CA ASP A 251 -1.20 0.05 -13.64
C ASP A 251 -0.02 0.34 -12.72
N LEU A 252 0.00 -0.20 -11.50
CA LEU A 252 1.12 -0.10 -10.58
C LEU A 252 2.42 -0.60 -11.24
N LYS A 253 2.36 -1.76 -11.89
CA LYS A 253 3.51 -2.36 -12.56
C LYS A 253 3.92 -1.60 -13.83
N SER A 254 2.97 -1.04 -14.58
CA SER A 254 3.27 -0.27 -15.81
C SER A 254 3.89 1.10 -15.53
N HIS A 255 3.57 1.73 -14.40
CA HIS A 255 4.17 3.00 -13.96
C HIS A 255 5.43 2.80 -13.10
N ALA A 256 5.81 1.57 -12.78
CA ALA A 256 7.03 1.27 -12.03
C ALA A 256 8.29 1.44 -12.89
N ARG A 257 9.43 1.68 -12.24
CA ARG A 257 10.74 1.83 -12.89
C ARG A 257 11.55 0.55 -12.76
N ALA A 258 12.01 -0.01 -13.86
CA ALA A 258 12.88 -1.20 -13.88
C ALA A 258 14.34 -0.87 -13.50
N VAL A 259 14.59 -0.52 -12.22
CA VAL A 259 15.89 -0.01 -11.73
C VAL A 259 16.44 -0.76 -10.53
N VAL A 260 15.71 -1.75 -10.00
CA VAL A 260 16.16 -2.49 -8.82
C VAL A 260 17.31 -3.44 -9.15
N THR A 261 18.30 -3.48 -8.28
CA THR A 261 19.49 -4.33 -8.41
C THR A 261 19.66 -5.26 -7.20
N GLY A 262 20.45 -6.32 -7.36
CA GLY A 262 20.75 -7.28 -6.29
C GLY A 262 19.63 -8.28 -5.97
N ALA A 263 18.51 -8.23 -6.67
CA ALA A 263 17.48 -9.26 -6.60
C ALA A 263 17.92 -10.54 -7.36
N PRO A 264 17.65 -11.75 -6.83
CA PRO A 264 17.89 -13.00 -7.56
C PRO A 264 17.10 -13.07 -8.88
N SER A 265 17.62 -13.83 -9.84
CA SER A 265 16.93 -14.11 -11.12
C SER A 265 15.52 -14.67 -10.87
N GLY A 266 14.57 -14.30 -11.72
CA GLY A 266 13.15 -14.64 -11.56
C GLY A 266 12.39 -13.74 -10.59
N THR A 267 13.05 -12.74 -10.00
CA THR A 267 12.37 -11.67 -9.24
C THR A 267 12.25 -10.42 -10.10
N THR A 268 11.10 -9.73 -10.03
CA THR A 268 10.90 -8.42 -10.67
C THR A 268 12.01 -7.43 -10.33
N ASN A 269 12.29 -6.47 -11.21
CA ASN A 269 13.18 -5.33 -10.93
C ASN A 269 12.42 -3.98 -10.88
N LEU A 270 11.09 -4.04 -10.79
CA LEU A 270 10.20 -2.89 -10.81
C LEU A 270 10.16 -2.18 -9.45
N LEU A 271 10.62 -0.94 -9.41
CA LEU A 271 10.49 -0.02 -8.27
C LEU A 271 9.20 0.78 -8.40
N ALA A 272 8.31 0.69 -7.41
CA ALA A 272 7.07 1.44 -7.36
C ALA A 272 7.33 2.96 -7.39
N THR A 273 6.52 3.69 -8.15
CA THR A 273 6.56 5.15 -8.21
C THR A 273 5.15 5.73 -8.08
N LYS A 274 5.05 7.02 -7.77
CA LYS A 274 3.77 7.75 -7.81
C LYS A 274 3.45 8.10 -9.28
N TRP A 275 2.19 8.06 -9.67
CA TRP A 275 1.71 8.54 -10.98
C TRP A 275 0.41 9.35 -10.82
#